data_AF-A0A4V2Q3Z8-F1
#
_entry.id   AF-A0A4V2Q3Z8-F1
#
_cell.length_a   1.000
_cell.length_b   1.000
_cell.length_c   1.000
_cell.angle_alpha   90.00
_cell.angle_beta   90.00
_cell.angle_gamma   90.00
#
_symmetry.space_group_name_H-M   'P 1'
#
loop_
_entity.id
_entity.type
_entity.pdbx_description
1 polymer ?
#
loop_
_entity_poly.entity_id
_entity_poly.type
_entity_poly.pdbx_seq_one_letter_code
_entity_poly.pdbx_strand_id
1 'polypeptide(L)'
;MKLLIPMLLAAALAAPLASAQTFDCSFPRQGANEWIRSRIVVTFTGDQVTVFDSLINQEKGGPIPATVQKNTDTRLTLRWKLKGVKTSLGYGPSLNYSLSYFKQRNKATANLNAPGIDILNAFGESPEYYSAQGTCQRR
;
A
#
# COMPACT_ATOMS: atom_id res chain seq x y z
N MET A 1 54.39 31.51 29.41
CA MET A 1 53.99 30.25 28.74
C MET A 1 52.52 30.39 28.33
N LYS A 2 52.24 30.63 27.04
CA LYS A 2 50.87 30.80 26.53
C LYS A 2 50.32 29.43 26.14
N LEU A 3 49.27 28.96 26.83
CA LEU A 3 48.55 27.74 26.47
C LEU A 3 47.74 27.97 25.19
N LEU A 4 47.98 27.14 24.18
CA LEU A 4 47.14 27.01 22.99
C LEU A 4 46.01 26.03 23.31
N ILE A 5 44.77 26.51 23.32
CA ILE A 5 43.56 25.68 23.45
C ILE A 5 43.20 25.19 22.04
N PRO A 6 43.19 23.88 21.75
CA PRO A 6 42.76 23.38 20.46
C PRO A 6 41.23 23.42 20.41
N MET A 7 40.71 24.21 19.47
CA MET A 7 39.29 24.28 19.16
C MET A 7 38.90 23.00 18.40
N LEU A 8 38.32 22.02 19.11
CA LEU A 8 37.72 20.84 18.47
C LEU A 8 36.52 21.27 17.63
N LEU A 9 36.68 21.22 16.31
CA LEU A 9 35.61 21.44 15.34
C LEU A 9 34.70 20.20 15.34
N ALA A 10 33.60 20.25 16.08
CA ALA A 10 32.59 19.21 16.09
C ALA A 10 31.84 19.19 14.74
N ALA A 11 32.27 18.30 13.84
CA ALA A 11 31.54 18.02 12.61
C ALA A 11 30.22 17.30 12.95
N ALA A 12 29.13 18.06 13.01
CA ALA A 12 27.79 17.50 13.12
C ALA A 12 27.47 16.72 11.84
N LEU A 13 27.52 15.38 11.92
CA LEU A 13 27.01 14.48 10.91
C LEU A 13 25.49 14.68 10.79
N ALA A 14 25.05 15.50 9.85
CA ALA A 14 23.66 15.53 9.43
C ALA A 14 23.36 14.22 8.68
N ALA A 15 22.79 13.24 9.38
CA ALA A 15 22.25 12.06 8.73
C ALA A 15 21.07 12.49 7.82
N PRO A 16 21.00 12.02 6.56
CA PRO A 16 19.87 12.32 5.71
C PRO A 16 18.60 11.75 6.35
N LEU A 17 17.68 12.64 6.72
CA LEU A 17 16.33 12.25 7.11
C LEU A 17 15.70 11.60 5.88
N ALA A 18 15.47 10.29 5.94
CA ALA A 18 14.70 9.59 4.93
C ALA A 18 13.30 10.21 4.90
N SER A 19 13.03 11.06 3.91
CA SER A 19 11.73 11.70 3.74
C SER A 19 10.71 10.61 3.47
N ALA A 20 9.78 10.42 4.40
CA ALA A 20 8.63 9.57 4.14
C ALA A 20 7.77 10.23 3.04
N GLN A 21 7.38 9.48 2.02
CA GLN A 21 6.45 9.94 0.99
C GLN A 21 5.17 9.11 1.06
N THR A 22 4.04 9.80 1.22
CA THR A 22 2.73 9.13 1.34
C THR A 22 1.86 9.42 0.12
N PHE A 23 1.17 8.40 -0.37
CA PHE A 23 0.10 8.52 -1.35
C PHE A 23 -1.21 8.07 -0.72
N ASP A 24 -2.21 8.94 -0.81
CA ASP A 24 -3.57 8.70 -0.29
C ASP A 24 -4.50 8.47 -1.48
N CYS A 25 -4.95 7.23 -1.66
CA CYS A 25 -5.78 6.81 -2.78
C CYS A 25 -7.24 6.62 -2.34
N SER A 26 -8.18 7.12 -3.14
CA SER A 26 -9.62 7.00 -2.94
C SER A 26 -10.28 6.25 -4.09
N PHE A 27 -11.14 5.28 -3.77
CA PHE A 27 -11.89 4.43 -4.67
C PHE A 27 -13.38 4.49 -4.35
N PRO A 28 -14.09 5.57 -4.73
CA PRO A 28 -15.47 5.83 -4.30
C PRO A 28 -16.50 4.88 -4.91
N ARG A 29 -16.16 4.18 -6.00
CA ARG A 29 -17.03 3.23 -6.70
C ARG A 29 -16.43 1.82 -6.60
N GLN A 30 -16.64 1.21 -5.45
CA GLN A 30 -16.30 -0.20 -5.21
C GLN A 30 -17.44 -1.01 -5.88
N GLY A 31 -17.12 -2.01 -6.71
CA GLY A 31 -18.15 -2.91 -7.24
C GLY A 31 -18.85 -3.70 -6.12
N ALA A 32 -19.80 -4.57 -6.49
CA ALA A 32 -20.75 -5.22 -5.59
C ALA A 32 -20.17 -5.96 -4.36
N ASN A 33 -18.88 -6.28 -4.32
CA ASN A 33 -18.30 -7.15 -3.27
C ASN A 33 -17.28 -6.47 -2.34
N GLU A 34 -17.07 -5.15 -2.41
CA GLU A 34 -16.28 -4.34 -1.43
C GLU A 34 -14.88 -4.85 -1.00
N TRP A 35 -14.28 -5.81 -1.72
CA TRP A 35 -12.99 -6.42 -1.39
C TRP A 35 -11.78 -5.50 -1.66
N ILE A 36 -11.98 -4.47 -2.48
CA ILE A 36 -11.05 -3.35 -2.61
C ILE A 36 -11.62 -2.24 -1.76
N ARG A 37 -10.88 -1.75 -0.75
CA ARG A 37 -11.37 -0.73 0.19
C ARG A 37 -11.39 0.67 -0.41
N SER A 38 -12.25 1.54 0.12
CA SER A 38 -12.50 2.89 -0.41
C SER A 38 -11.32 3.83 -0.26
N ARG A 39 -10.39 3.49 0.63
CA ARG A 39 -9.14 4.20 0.87
C ARG A 39 -7.98 3.22 0.97
N ILE A 40 -6.93 3.49 0.21
CA ILE A 40 -5.65 2.76 0.29
C ILE A 40 -4.56 3.80 0.49
N VAL A 41 -3.75 3.63 1.54
CA VAL A 41 -2.61 4.50 1.84
C VAL A 41 -1.33 3.76 1.53
N VAL A 42 -0.45 4.40 0.76
CA VAL A 42 0.88 3.88 0.43
C VAL A 42 1.92 4.78 1.08
N THR A 43 2.85 4.22 1.82
CA THR A 43 3.94 4.97 2.43
C THR A 43 5.29 4.43 1.97
N PHE A 44 6.14 5.32 1.47
CA PHE A 44 7.54 5.09 1.18
C PHE A 44 8.39 5.64 2.32
N THR A 45 9.32 4.85 2.84
CA THR A 45 10.33 5.27 3.81
C THR A 45 11.69 4.76 3.32
N GLY A 46 12.45 5.62 2.65
CA GLY A 46 13.60 5.18 1.86
C GLY A 46 13.16 4.18 0.77
N ASP A 47 13.76 2.99 0.76
CA ASP A 47 13.44 1.93 -0.21
C ASP A 47 12.26 1.03 0.22
N GLN A 48 11.78 1.19 1.46
CA GLN A 48 10.66 0.40 1.97
C GLN A 48 9.34 1.02 1.51
N VAL A 49 8.44 0.18 1.00
CA VAL A 49 7.06 0.56 0.70
C VAL A 49 6.09 -0.29 1.52
N THR A 50 5.14 0.39 2.16
CA THR A 50 4.06 -0.24 2.90
C THR A 50 2.72 0.21 2.36
N VAL A 51 1.71 -0.66 2.53
CA VAL A 51 0.33 -0.39 2.15
C VAL A 51 -0.57 -0.62 3.36
N PHE A 52 -1.55 0.26 3.51
CA PHE A 52 -2.54 0.21 4.56
C PHE A 52 -3.94 0.45 3.99
N ASP A 53 -4.91 -0.31 4.48
CA ASP A 53 -6.34 -0.08 4.32
C ASP A 53 -7.08 -0.69 5.53
N SER A 54 -8.41 -0.54 5.56
CA SER A 54 -9.22 -1.04 6.67
C SER A 54 -9.23 -2.57 6.81
N LEU A 55 -9.09 -3.33 5.71
CA LEU A 55 -9.01 -4.79 5.77
C LEU A 55 -7.63 -5.23 6.28
N ILE A 56 -6.57 -4.62 5.79
CA ILE A 56 -5.21 -4.86 6.29
C ILE A 56 -5.15 -4.58 7.80
N ASN A 57 -5.75 -3.48 8.25
CA ASN A 57 -5.81 -3.17 9.68
C ASN A 57 -6.58 -4.23 10.48
N GLN A 58 -7.74 -4.66 9.98
CA GLN A 58 -8.55 -5.70 10.61
C GLN A 58 -7.78 -7.03 10.74
N GLU A 59 -7.04 -7.43 9.70
CA GLU A 59 -6.41 -8.75 9.62
C GLU A 59 -4.95 -8.80 10.11
N LYS A 60 -4.28 -7.64 10.22
CA LYS A 60 -2.84 -7.53 10.55
C LYS A 60 -2.50 -6.49 11.61
N GLY A 61 -3.43 -5.60 11.97
CA GLY A 61 -3.21 -4.56 12.97
C GLY A 61 -2.30 -3.40 12.55
N GLY A 62 -1.90 -3.33 11.26
CA GLY A 62 -1.04 -2.26 10.77
C GLY A 62 -0.63 -2.43 9.30
N PRO A 63 0.13 -1.46 8.74
CA PRO A 63 0.58 -1.51 7.36
C PRO A 63 1.43 -2.75 7.06
N ILE A 64 1.29 -3.29 5.85
CA ILE A 64 2.06 -4.45 5.38
C ILE A 64 3.01 -4.06 4.26
N PRO A 65 4.11 -4.81 4.05
CA PRO A 65 5.02 -4.54 2.95
C PRO A 65 4.35 -4.74 1.59
N ALA A 66 4.72 -3.89 0.64
CA ALA A 66 4.40 -4.05 -0.77
C ALA A 66 5.67 -4.13 -1.62
N THR A 67 5.50 -4.49 -2.88
CA THR A 67 6.59 -4.52 -3.85
C THR A 67 6.32 -3.50 -4.95
N VAL A 68 7.31 -2.63 -5.20
CA VAL A 68 7.29 -1.73 -6.35
C VAL A 68 7.56 -2.53 -7.62
N GLN A 69 6.60 -2.53 -8.54
CA GLN A 69 6.78 -3.11 -9.88
C GLN A 69 7.24 -2.06 -10.89
N LYS A 70 6.80 -0.80 -10.70
CA LYS A 70 7.21 0.34 -11.53
C LYS A 70 7.09 1.62 -10.72
N ASN A 71 8.10 2.48 -10.76
CA ASN A 71 8.03 3.84 -10.23
C ASN A 71 8.76 4.79 -11.18
N THR A 72 8.01 5.50 -11.99
CA THR A 72 8.49 6.53 -12.92
C THR A 72 7.77 7.84 -12.64
N ASP A 73 8.19 8.93 -13.28
CA ASP A 73 7.51 10.24 -13.14
C ASP A 73 6.04 10.21 -13.56
N THR A 74 5.67 9.24 -14.39
CA THR A 74 4.31 9.10 -14.94
C THR A 74 3.48 8.03 -14.25
N ARG A 75 4.10 6.99 -13.66
CA ARG A 75 3.38 5.83 -13.16
C ARG A 75 4.03 5.21 -11.93
N LEU A 76 3.22 4.90 -10.94
CA LEU A 76 3.55 4.03 -9.82
C LEU A 76 2.71 2.75 -9.92
N THR A 77 3.34 1.59 -9.87
CA THR A 77 2.67 0.28 -9.81
C THR A 77 3.19 -0.52 -8.63
N LEU A 78 2.29 -0.97 -7.76
CA LEU A 78 2.58 -1.76 -6.56
C LEU A 78 1.83 -3.08 -6.60
N ARG A 79 2.37 -4.07 -5.89
CA ARG A 79 1.69 -5.34 -5.58
C ARG A 79 1.91 -5.71 -4.11
N TRP A 80 0.89 -6.30 -3.50
CA TRP A 80 0.99 -6.87 -2.16
C TRP A 80 0.08 -8.09 -2.04
N LYS A 81 0.32 -8.91 -1.01
CA LYS A 81 -0.50 -10.08 -0.71
C LYS A 81 -1.01 -9.98 0.71
N LEU A 82 -2.32 -10.13 0.88
CA LEU A 82 -2.93 -10.27 2.19
C LEU A 82 -3.25 -11.74 2.45
N LYS A 83 -2.59 -12.33 3.45
CA LYS A 83 -2.74 -13.74 3.82
C LYS A 83 -3.57 -13.90 5.08
N GLY A 84 -4.24 -15.04 5.21
CA GLY A 84 -4.95 -15.41 6.43
C GLY A 84 -6.11 -14.48 6.74
N VAL A 85 -6.86 -14.08 5.70
CA VAL A 85 -8.10 -13.32 5.87
C VAL A 85 -9.12 -14.25 6.49
N LYS A 86 -9.73 -13.83 7.60
CA LYS A 86 -10.75 -14.64 8.27
C LYS A 86 -12.08 -14.58 7.53
N THR A 87 -12.75 -15.71 7.43
CA THR A 87 -14.00 -15.93 6.71
C THR A 87 -14.95 -16.76 7.57
N SER A 88 -16.22 -16.88 7.17
CA SER A 88 -17.21 -17.74 7.84
C SER A 88 -16.80 -19.23 7.85
N LEU A 89 -16.01 -19.67 6.87
CA LEU A 89 -15.55 -21.05 6.71
C LEU A 89 -14.12 -21.29 7.27
N GLY A 90 -13.52 -20.30 7.93
CA GLY A 90 -12.14 -20.37 8.44
C GLY A 90 -11.21 -19.37 7.77
N TYR A 91 -9.97 -19.74 7.49
CA TYR A 91 -9.02 -18.85 6.82
C TYR A 91 -9.13 -18.98 5.31
N GLY A 92 -9.39 -17.85 4.65
CA GLY A 92 -9.44 -17.77 3.19
C GLY A 92 -8.06 -17.83 2.53
N PRO A 93 -8.04 -18.05 1.20
CA PRO A 93 -6.82 -18.00 0.39
C PRO A 93 -6.19 -16.61 0.40
N SER A 94 -4.96 -16.52 -0.14
CA SER A 94 -4.25 -15.24 -0.21
C SER A 94 -4.91 -14.31 -1.23
N LEU A 95 -5.20 -13.08 -0.81
CA LEU A 95 -5.70 -12.01 -1.65
C LEU A 95 -4.52 -11.29 -2.31
N ASN A 96 -4.45 -11.30 -3.64
CA ASN A 96 -3.35 -10.70 -4.40
C ASN A 96 -3.77 -9.35 -4.98
N TYR A 97 -3.27 -8.27 -4.41
CA TYR A 97 -3.62 -6.92 -4.80
C TYR A 97 -2.60 -6.28 -5.73
N SER A 98 -3.07 -5.35 -6.54
CA SER A 98 -2.24 -4.40 -7.28
C SER A 98 -2.84 -3.01 -7.27
N LEU A 99 -1.97 -2.00 -7.29
CA LEU A 99 -2.34 -0.60 -7.46
C LEU A 99 -1.53 -0.02 -8.60
N SER A 100 -2.18 0.61 -9.57
CA SER A 100 -1.57 1.46 -10.59
C SER A 100 -2.02 2.90 -10.40
N TYR A 101 -1.11 3.81 -10.12
CA TYR A 101 -1.34 5.25 -10.05
C TYR A 101 -0.66 5.96 -11.23
N PHE A 102 -1.46 6.67 -12.02
CA PHE A 102 -1.05 7.48 -13.15
C PHE A 102 -0.89 8.94 -12.69
N LYS A 103 0.33 9.29 -12.30
CA LYS A 103 0.68 10.52 -11.57
C LYS A 103 0.18 11.79 -12.26
N GLN A 104 0.36 11.89 -13.57
CA GLN A 104 -0.01 13.09 -14.35
C GLN A 104 -1.53 13.39 -14.38
N ARG A 105 -2.38 12.36 -14.26
CA ARG A 105 -3.84 12.52 -14.37
C ARG A 105 -4.54 12.34 -13.03
N ASN A 106 -3.76 12.14 -11.96
CA ASN A 106 -4.23 11.74 -10.65
C ASN A 106 -5.19 10.53 -10.64
N LYS A 107 -5.12 9.65 -11.65
CA LYS A 107 -6.00 8.49 -11.77
C LYS A 107 -5.36 7.24 -11.19
N ALA A 108 -6.16 6.38 -10.58
CA ALA A 108 -5.71 5.13 -10.01
C ALA A 108 -6.62 3.97 -10.39
N THR A 109 -6.04 2.79 -10.47
CA THR A 109 -6.75 1.52 -10.62
C THR A 109 -6.21 0.56 -9.57
N ALA A 110 -7.09 0.07 -8.72
CA ALA A 110 -6.79 -1.03 -7.81
C ALA A 110 -7.40 -2.31 -8.39
N ASN A 111 -6.67 -3.41 -8.31
CA ASN A 111 -7.19 -4.72 -8.69
C ASN A 111 -6.89 -5.73 -7.59
N LEU A 112 -7.76 -6.71 -7.47
CA LEU A 112 -7.61 -7.86 -6.59
C LEU A 112 -7.84 -9.12 -7.41
N ASN A 113 -6.92 -10.07 -7.29
CA ASN A 113 -7.14 -11.47 -7.63
C ASN A 113 -7.27 -12.27 -6.32
N ALA A 114 -8.44 -12.85 -6.12
CA ALA A 114 -8.87 -13.60 -4.95
C ALA A 114 -9.27 -15.03 -5.37
N PRO A 115 -8.29 -15.88 -5.73
CA PRO A 115 -8.59 -17.24 -6.18
C PRO A 115 -9.21 -18.02 -5.03
N GLY A 116 -10.33 -18.71 -5.26
CA GLY A 116 -11.01 -19.47 -4.21
C GLY A 116 -11.77 -18.63 -3.18
N ILE A 117 -12.22 -17.41 -3.52
CA ILE A 117 -13.15 -16.63 -2.68
C ILE A 117 -14.63 -16.95 -2.93
N ASP A 118 -14.91 -17.55 -4.09
CA ASP A 118 -16.19 -18.10 -4.49
C ASP A 118 -16.70 -19.18 -3.51
N ILE A 119 -15.82 -20.06 -3.03
CA ILE A 119 -16.13 -21.05 -1.98
C ILE A 119 -16.48 -20.42 -0.63
N LEU A 120 -16.13 -19.14 -0.38
CA LEU A 120 -16.38 -18.45 0.88
C LEU A 120 -17.74 -17.72 0.89
N ASN A 121 -18.28 -17.43 -0.29
CA ASN A 121 -19.59 -16.82 -0.43
C ASN A 121 -20.61 -17.93 -0.58
N ALA A 122 -21.28 -18.26 0.52
CA ALA A 122 -22.17 -19.42 0.70
C ALA A 122 -23.32 -19.58 -0.33
N PHE A 123 -23.48 -18.69 -1.31
CA PHE A 123 -24.65 -18.63 -2.20
C PHE A 123 -24.38 -18.18 -3.65
N GLY A 124 -23.17 -18.26 -4.20
CA GLY A 124 -22.99 -18.09 -5.66
C GLY A 124 -21.63 -17.62 -6.15
N GLU A 125 -21.41 -17.79 -7.46
CA GLU A 125 -20.21 -17.41 -8.22
C GLU A 125 -19.82 -15.96 -7.95
N SER A 126 -18.81 -15.76 -7.11
CA SER A 126 -18.19 -14.46 -6.94
C SER A 126 -16.99 -14.37 -7.85
N PRO A 127 -16.81 -13.27 -8.61
CA PRO A 127 -15.69 -13.17 -9.51
C PRO A 127 -14.38 -13.26 -8.73
N GLU A 128 -13.44 -14.09 -9.18
CA GLU A 128 -12.09 -14.16 -8.59
C GLU A 128 -11.31 -12.86 -8.80
N TYR A 129 -11.79 -11.98 -9.68
CA TYR A 129 -11.15 -10.72 -10.03
C TYR A 129 -12.05 -9.53 -9.72
N TYR A 130 -11.47 -8.57 -9.00
CA TYR A 130 -12.11 -7.29 -8.68
C TYR A 130 -11.26 -6.14 -9.21
N SER A 131 -11.92 -5.07 -9.64
CA SER A 131 -11.26 -3.84 -10.06
C SER A 131 -12.03 -2.61 -9.57
N ALA A 132 -11.31 -1.58 -9.17
CA ALA A 132 -11.87 -0.30 -8.80
C ALA A 132 -11.07 0.85 -9.41
N GLN A 133 -11.79 1.85 -9.94
CA GLN A 133 -11.20 3.09 -10.42
C GLN A 133 -11.26 4.15 -9.33
N GLY A 134 -10.23 4.98 -9.27
CA GLY A 134 -10.09 5.97 -8.23
C GLY A 134 -9.07 7.05 -8.58
N THR A 135 -8.63 7.74 -7.54
CA THR A 135 -7.62 8.80 -7.64
C THR A 135 -6.61 8.66 -6.50
N CYS A 136 -5.36 9.08 -6.71
CA CYS A 136 -4.40 9.23 -5.61
C CYS A 136 -3.83 10.64 -5.59
N GLN A 137 -3.44 11.08 -4.41
CA GLN A 137 -2.71 12.33 -4.18
C GLN A 137 -1.48 12.05 -3.32
N ARG A 138 -0.38 12.74 -3.62
CA ARG A 138 0.77 12.79 -2.71
C ARG A 138 0.41 13.67 -1.51
N ARG A 139 0.69 13.20 -0.30
CA ARG A 139 0.56 13.94 0.96
C ARG A 139 1.92 14.41 1.44
#